data_AF-A0A960X2S9-F1
#
_entry.id   AF-A0A960X2S9-F1
#
_cell.length_a   1.000
_cell.length_b   1.000
_cell.length_c   1.000
_cell.angle_alpha   90.00
_cell.angle_beta   90.00
_cell.angle_gamma   90.00
#
_symmetry.space_group_name_H-M   'P 1'
#
loop_
_entity.id
_entity.type
_entity.pdbx_description
1 polymer ?
#
loop_
_entity_poly.entity_id
_entity_poly.type
_entity_poly.pdbx_seq_one_letter_code
_entity_poly.pdbx_strand_id
1 'polypeptide(L)'
;LIAIWIVIASVINVSSEIWTGNLTVYNILDEAALIVFAFAVIDVSKYLVLEEVLRADQDRKPHQARRALRKLVIIIFTALSLEGLVITIQFAKTDVTKMIYPGILIFVTTLYLIGLGIYQFLNSKAENS
;
A
#
# COMPACT_ATOMS: atom_id res chain seq x y z
N LEU A 1 -10.30 12.43 2.30
CA LEU A 1 -11.39 12.79 1.36
C LEU A 1 -11.31 11.97 0.07
N ILE A 2 -10.17 11.97 -0.65
CA ILE A 2 -10.01 11.27 -1.94
C ILE A 2 -10.24 9.76 -1.84
N ALA A 3 -9.66 9.07 -0.85
CA ALA A 3 -9.85 7.62 -0.67
C ALA A 3 -11.33 7.22 -0.46
N ILE A 4 -12.09 8.06 0.26
CA ILE A 4 -13.53 7.84 0.48
C ILE A 4 -14.27 7.93 -0.85
N TRP A 5 -13.95 8.92 -1.69
CA TRP A 5 -14.52 9.05 -3.02
C TRP A 5 -14.18 7.87 -3.92
N ILE A 6 -12.96 7.34 -3.86
CA ILE A 6 -12.56 6.16 -4.63
C ILE A 6 -13.39 4.93 -4.22
N VAL A 7 -13.56 4.69 -2.92
CA VAL A 7 -14.36 3.55 -2.42
C VAL A 7 -15.83 3.71 -2.84
N ILE A 8 -16.40 4.91 -2.71
CA ILE A 8 -17.78 5.18 -3.12
C ILE A 8 -17.94 4.96 -4.63
N ALA A 9 -17.04 5.50 -5.44
CA ALA A 9 -17.05 5.33 -6.89
C ALA A 9 -16.97 3.84 -7.26
N SER A 10 -16.08 3.09 -6.60
CA SER A 10 -15.91 1.66 -6.82
C SER A 10 -17.20 0.88 -6.51
N VAL A 11 -17.84 1.17 -5.38
CA VAL A 11 -19.13 0.55 -5.02
C VAL A 11 -20.22 0.90 -6.02
N ILE A 12 -20.29 2.14 -6.49
CA ILE A 12 -21.27 2.58 -7.49
C ILE A 12 -21.03 1.87 -8.83
N ASN A 13 -19.78 1.77 -9.29
CA ASN A 13 -19.42 1.10 -10.52
C ASN A 13 -19.84 -0.38 -10.48
N VAL A 14 -19.40 -1.12 -9.46
CA VAL A 14 -19.77 -2.54 -9.28
C VAL A 14 -21.29 -2.71 -9.21
N SER A 15 -21.99 -1.82 -8.50
CA SER A 15 -23.45 -1.85 -8.44
C SER A 15 -24.06 -1.65 -9.83
N SER A 16 -23.61 -0.64 -10.57
CA SER A 16 -24.12 -0.35 -11.92
C SER A 16 -23.89 -1.50 -12.90
N GLU A 17 -22.76 -2.21 -12.78
CA GLU A 17 -22.43 -3.38 -13.58
C GLU A 17 -23.32 -4.58 -13.28
N ILE A 18 -23.69 -4.78 -12.00
CA ILE A 18 -24.67 -5.78 -11.59
C ILE A 18 -26.03 -5.49 -12.22
N TRP A 19 -26.50 -4.25 -12.13
CA TRP A 19 -27.82 -3.85 -12.68
C TRP A 19 -27.87 -3.93 -14.21
N THR A 20 -26.76 -3.66 -14.89
CA THR A 20 -26.68 -3.75 -16.36
C THR A 20 -26.41 -5.16 -16.87
N GLY A 21 -26.10 -6.12 -15.99
CA GLY A 21 -25.77 -7.50 -16.37
C GLY A 21 -24.39 -7.65 -17.02
N ASN A 22 -23.55 -6.62 -16.96
CA ASN A 22 -22.22 -6.58 -17.57
C ASN A 22 -21.09 -6.95 -16.58
N LEU A 23 -21.43 -7.50 -15.42
CA LEU A 23 -20.45 -7.86 -14.39
C LEU A 23 -19.52 -8.96 -14.93
N THR A 24 -18.25 -8.61 -15.12
CA THR A 24 -17.20 -9.58 -15.40
C THR A 24 -16.23 -9.68 -14.24
N VAL A 25 -15.51 -10.80 -14.16
CA VAL A 25 -14.44 -10.99 -13.16
C VAL A 25 -13.37 -9.91 -13.30
N TYR A 26 -13.16 -9.35 -14.50
CA TYR A 26 -12.14 -8.34 -14.75
C TYR A 26 -12.49 -7.01 -14.12
N ASN A 27 -13.74 -6.57 -14.26
CA ASN A 27 -14.22 -5.34 -13.65
C ASN A 27 -14.09 -5.40 -12.12
N ILE A 28 -14.43 -6.54 -11.50
CA ILE A 28 -14.27 -6.74 -10.05
C ILE A 28 -12.80 -6.64 -9.64
N LEU A 29 -11.88 -7.17 -10.45
CA LEU A 29 -10.45 -7.13 -10.14
C LEU A 29 -9.83 -5.73 -10.34
N ASP A 30 -10.28 -4.98 -11.34
CA ASP A 30 -9.92 -3.56 -11.51
C ASP A 30 -10.39 -2.72 -10.31
N GLU A 31 -11.63 -2.94 -9.88
CA GLU A 31 -12.20 -2.26 -8.71
C GLU A 31 -11.50 -2.66 -7.40
N ALA A 32 -11.06 -3.92 -7.28
CA ALA A 32 -10.24 -4.36 -6.15
C ALA A 32 -8.90 -3.62 -6.07
N ALA A 33 -8.27 -3.32 -7.21
CA ALA A 33 -7.02 -2.54 -7.25
C ALA A 33 -7.26 -1.10 -6.74
N LEU A 34 -8.35 -0.47 -7.17
CA LEU A 34 -8.75 0.86 -6.68
C LEU A 34 -9.03 0.88 -5.18
N ILE A 35 -9.64 -0.18 -4.64
CA ILE A 35 -9.89 -0.31 -3.20
C ILE A 35 -8.59 -0.46 -2.41
N VAL A 36 -7.64 -1.28 -2.88
CA VAL A 36 -6.32 -1.42 -2.23
C VAL A 36 -5.59 -0.08 -2.21
N PHE A 37 -5.60 0.65 -3.32
CA PHE A 37 -5.04 1.99 -3.39
C PHE A 37 -5.70 2.96 -2.39
N ALA A 38 -7.03 2.92 -2.28
CA ALA A 38 -7.75 3.75 -1.31
C ALA A 38 -7.37 3.41 0.14
N PHE A 39 -7.20 2.12 0.47
CA PHE A 39 -6.72 1.67 1.77
C PHE A 39 -5.32 2.21 2.08
N ALA A 40 -4.40 2.14 1.11
CA ALA A 40 -3.05 2.67 1.27
C ALA A 40 -3.06 4.17 1.60
N VAL A 41 -3.90 4.95 0.92
CA VAL A 41 -4.06 6.39 1.17
C VAL A 41 -4.62 6.65 2.58
N ILE A 42 -5.58 5.84 3.05
CA ILE A 42 -6.15 5.96 4.40
C ILE A 42 -5.08 5.66 5.45
N ASP A 43 -4.29 4.59 5.27
CA ASP A 43 -3.25 4.21 6.22
C ASP A 43 -2.17 5.28 6.36
N VAL A 44 -1.74 5.85 5.23
CA VAL A 44 -0.79 6.99 5.22
C VAL A 44 -1.42 8.22 5.88
N SER A 45 -2.67 8.55 5.55
CA SER A 45 -3.36 9.73 6.14
C SER A 45 -3.52 9.59 7.65
N LYS A 46 -3.95 8.42 8.12
CA LYS A 46 -4.09 8.09 9.53
C LYS A 46 -2.73 8.22 10.24
N TYR A 47 -1.67 7.69 9.63
CA TYR A 47 -0.34 7.80 10.18
C TYR A 47 0.13 9.25 10.31
N LEU A 48 -0.05 10.07 9.27
CA LEU A 48 0.34 11.49 9.29
C LEU A 48 -0.41 12.27 10.37
N VAL A 49 -1.73 12.10 10.45
CA VAL A 49 -2.56 12.79 11.45
C VAL A 49 -2.20 12.32 12.86
N LEU A 50 -2.02 11.02 13.09
CA LEU A 50 -1.60 10.52 14.40
C LEU A 50 -0.23 11.05 14.79
N GLU A 51 0.73 11.03 13.87
CA GLU A 51 2.09 11.49 14.16
C GLU A 51 2.15 13.00 14.38
N GLU A 52 1.35 13.80 13.66
CA GLU A 52 1.25 15.26 13.87
C GLU A 52 0.58 15.61 15.20
N VAL A 53 -0.56 14.99 15.53
CA VAL A 53 -1.28 15.22 16.79
C VAL A 53 -0.45 14.79 18.00
N LEU A 54 0.26 13.65 17.92
CA LEU A 54 1.10 13.16 19.02
C LEU A 54 2.42 13.94 19.16
N ARG A 55 2.84 14.69 18.14
CA ARG A 55 4.06 15.50 18.14
C ARG A 55 3.86 16.97 18.46
N ALA A 56 2.63 17.40 18.74
CA ALA A 56 2.33 18.80 19.04
C ALA A 56 3.10 19.37 20.25
N ASP A 57 3.69 18.52 21.10
CA ASP A 57 4.21 18.94 22.42
C ASP A 57 5.65 18.47 22.76
N GLN A 58 6.46 18.00 21.79
CA GLN A 58 7.84 17.56 22.09
C GLN A 58 8.89 18.05 21.08
N ASP A 59 9.91 18.72 21.60
CA ASP A 59 11.16 19.06 20.93
C ASP A 59 11.72 17.85 20.16
N ARG A 60 12.07 18.09 18.89
CA ARG A 60 12.50 17.09 17.90
C ARG A 60 13.73 16.30 18.37
N LYS A 61 13.52 15.18 19.08
CA LYS A 61 14.61 14.22 19.36
C LYS A 61 14.95 13.45 18.07
N PRO A 62 16.22 13.39 17.63
CA PRO A 62 16.65 12.72 16.38
C PRO A 62 16.17 11.26 16.23
N HIS A 63 16.00 10.55 17.34
CA HIS A 63 15.54 9.16 17.35
C HIS A 63 14.06 9.01 16.96
N GLN A 64 13.21 10.01 17.25
CA GLN A 64 11.78 9.97 16.93
C GLN A 64 11.56 10.13 15.41
N ALA A 65 12.34 10.97 14.74
CA ALA A 65 12.28 11.14 13.28
C ALA A 65 12.56 9.83 12.53
N ARG A 66 13.56 9.06 12.98
CA ARG A 66 13.89 7.74 12.39
C ARG A 66 12.78 6.73 12.60
N ARG A 67 12.14 6.73 13.78
CA ARG A 67 11.02 5.83 14.08
C ARG A 67 9.80 6.11 13.21
N ALA A 68 9.50 7.39 12.98
CA ALA A 68 8.47 7.82 12.05
C ALA A 68 8.75 7.36 10.63
N LEU A 69 9.96 7.62 10.12
CA LEU A 69 10.35 7.19 8.79
C LEU A 69 10.20 5.67 8.61
N ARG A 70 10.63 4.87 9.61
CA ARG A 70 10.45 3.41 9.58
C ARG A 70 8.98 3.00 9.50
N LYS A 71 8.09 3.64 10.27
CA LYS A 71 6.64 3.36 10.21
C LYS A 71 6.05 3.68 8.83
N LEU A 72 6.41 4.83 8.26
CA LEU A 72 5.95 5.22 6.91
C LEU A 72 6.41 4.21 5.85
N VAL A 73 7.68 3.81 5.90
CA VAL A 73 8.26 2.80 5.01
C VAL A 73 7.50 1.47 5.11
N ILE A 74 7.12 1.04 6.32
CA ILE A 74 6.30 -0.17 6.51
C ILE A 74 4.92 -0.04 5.88
N ILE A 75 4.25 1.11 6.03
CA ILE A 75 2.92 1.35 5.41
C ILE A 75 3.02 1.28 3.88
N ILE A 76 4.06 1.88 3.30
CA ILE A 76 4.30 1.83 1.85
C ILE A 76 4.59 0.40 1.41
N PHE A 77 5.40 -0.36 2.15
CA PHE A 77 5.67 -1.77 1.88
C PHE A 77 4.39 -2.61 1.87
N THR A 78 3.54 -2.45 2.89
CA THR A 78 2.29 -3.21 2.97
C THR A 78 1.36 -2.89 1.81
N ALA A 79 1.29 -1.61 1.40
CA ALA A 79 0.52 -1.20 0.23
C ALA A 79 1.06 -1.85 -1.06
N LEU A 80 2.37 -1.74 -1.33
CA LEU A 80 3.01 -2.34 -2.50
C LEU A 80 2.83 -3.87 -2.57
N SER A 81 2.89 -4.53 -1.41
CA SER A 81 2.69 -5.98 -1.32
C SER A 81 1.24 -6.37 -1.68
N LEU A 82 0.25 -5.60 -1.24
CA LEU A 82 -1.15 -5.85 -1.57
C LEU A 82 -1.44 -5.52 -3.04
N GLU A 83 -0.90 -4.41 -3.55
CA GLU A 83 -1.02 -3.99 -4.94
C GLU A 83 -0.46 -5.07 -5.88
N GLY A 84 0.75 -5.57 -5.59
CA GLY A 84 1.38 -6.63 -6.34
C GLY A 84 0.57 -7.92 -6.35
N LEU A 85 -0.06 -8.27 -5.23
CA LEU A 85 -0.94 -9.44 -5.13
C LEU A 85 -2.20 -9.28 -6.00
N VAL A 86 -2.89 -8.14 -5.91
CA VAL A 86 -4.11 -7.88 -6.69
C VAL A 86 -3.81 -7.91 -8.19
N ILE A 87 -2.75 -7.21 -8.62
CA ILE A 87 -2.34 -7.16 -10.03
C ILE A 87 -1.92 -8.55 -10.53
N THR A 88 -1.28 -9.37 -9.68
CA THR A 88 -0.97 -10.76 -10.04
C THR A 88 -2.23 -11.56 -10.32
N ILE A 89 -3.25 -11.45 -9.46
CA ILE A 89 -4.54 -12.13 -9.64
C ILE A 89 -5.23 -11.65 -10.91
N GLN A 90 -5.18 -10.34 -11.19
CA GLN A 90 -5.76 -9.74 -12.39
C GLN A 90 -5.14 -10.29 -13.67
N PHE A 91 -3.81 -10.27 -13.77
CA PHE A 91 -3.11 -10.79 -14.96
C PHE A 91 -3.14 -12.32 -15.07
N ALA A 92 -3.20 -13.04 -13.94
CA ALA A 92 -3.40 -14.49 -13.96
C ALA A 92 -4.71 -14.92 -14.62
N LYS A 93 -5.74 -14.06 -14.58
CA LYS A 93 -7.04 -14.35 -15.20
C LYS A 93 -7.24 -13.74 -16.58
N THR A 94 -6.58 -12.62 -16.89
CA THR A 94 -6.77 -11.87 -18.15
C THR A 94 -5.79 -12.28 -19.24
N ASP A 95 -4.49 -12.16 -18.94
CA ASP A 95 -3.43 -12.26 -19.94
C ASP A 95 -2.11 -12.60 -19.25
N VAL A 96 -1.78 -13.89 -19.28
CA VAL A 96 -0.57 -14.46 -18.66
C VAL A 96 0.71 -13.86 -19.27
N THR A 97 0.65 -13.36 -20.52
CA THR A 97 1.79 -12.72 -21.19
C THR A 97 2.29 -11.48 -20.44
N LYS A 98 1.40 -10.83 -19.67
CA LYS A 98 1.73 -9.63 -18.88
C LYS A 98 2.15 -9.93 -17.44
N MET A 99 2.29 -11.21 -17.04
CA MET A 99 2.72 -11.60 -15.69
C MET A 99 4.12 -11.08 -15.30
N ILE A 100 4.93 -10.66 -16.28
CA ILE A 100 6.22 -10.06 -15.99
C ILE A 100 6.10 -8.77 -15.16
N TYR A 101 5.03 -7.99 -15.35
CA TYR A 101 4.81 -6.74 -14.61
C TYR A 101 4.58 -6.97 -13.10
N PRO A 102 3.58 -7.77 -12.66
CA PRO A 102 3.45 -8.12 -11.25
C PRO A 102 4.66 -8.85 -10.70
N GLY A 103 5.33 -9.69 -11.51
CA GLY A 103 6.56 -10.38 -11.09
C GLY A 103 7.67 -9.42 -10.70
N ILE A 104 7.93 -8.40 -11.52
CA ILE A 104 8.90 -7.34 -11.21
C ILE A 104 8.46 -6.54 -10.00
N LEU A 105 7.17 -6.20 -9.88
CA LEU A 105 6.65 -5.43 -8.75
C LEU A 105 6.85 -6.17 -7.41
N ILE A 106 6.54 -7.48 -7.36
CA ILE A 106 6.76 -8.31 -6.17
C ILE A 106 8.25 -8.46 -5.87
N PHE A 107 9.09 -8.61 -6.91
CA PHE A 107 10.53 -8.69 -6.73
C PHE A 107 11.11 -7.41 -6.13
N VAL A 108 10.74 -6.24 -6.67
CA VAL A 108 11.14 -4.92 -6.13
C VAL A 108 10.62 -4.74 -4.71
N THR A 109 9.39 -5.16 -4.42
CA THR A 109 8.79 -5.07 -3.08
C THR A 109 9.54 -5.95 -2.07
N THR A 110 10.02 -7.11 -2.51
CA THR A 110 10.86 -8.00 -1.68
C THR A 110 12.24 -7.39 -1.42
N LEU A 111 12.87 -6.81 -2.44
CA LEU A 111 14.13 -6.08 -2.28
C LEU A 111 13.97 -4.88 -1.35
N TYR A 112 12.84 -4.17 -1.42
CA TYR A 112 12.50 -3.09 -0.50
C TYR A 112 12.47 -3.58 0.96
N LEU A 113 11.81 -4.71 1.23
CA LEU A 113 11.77 -5.30 2.56
C LEU A 113 13.15 -5.71 3.06
N ILE A 114 13.97 -6.32 2.19
CA ILE A 114 15.34 -6.72 2.53
C ILE A 114 16.17 -5.47 2.85
N GLY A 115 16.10 -4.42 2.05
CA GLY A 115 16.79 -3.15 2.29
C GLY A 115 16.38 -2.51 3.62
N LEU A 116 15.08 -2.54 3.94
CA LEU A 116 14.58 -2.10 5.24
C LEU A 116 15.13 -2.96 6.38
N GLY A 117 15.15 -4.28 6.23
CA GLY A 117 15.70 -5.21 7.23
C GLY A 117 17.18 -4.95 7.50
N ILE A 118 17.98 -4.73 6.45
CA ILE A 118 19.40 -4.37 6.58
C ILE A 118 19.55 -3.03 7.29
N TYR A 119 18.78 -2.01 6.92
CA TYR A 119 18.81 -0.70 7.57
C TYR A 119 18.49 -0.80 9.07
N GLN A 120 17.47 -1.58 9.44
CA GLN A 120 17.11 -1.82 10.84
C GLN A 120 18.22 -2.56 11.61
N PHE A 121 18.81 -3.57 10.99
CA PHE A 121 19.91 -4.34 11.59
C PHE A 121 21.14 -3.48 11.88
N LEU A 122 21.59 -2.69 10.91
CA LEU A 122 22.73 -1.78 11.07
C LEU A 122 22.47 -0.73 12.15
N ASN A 123 21.26 -0.15 12.15
CA ASN A 123 20.91 0.89 13.09
C ASN A 123 20.72 0.34 14.52
N SER A 124 20.31 -0.92 14.70
CA SER A 124 20.27 -1.59 16.00
C SER A 124 21.66 -1.91 16.54
N LYS A 125 22.62 -2.27 15.67
CA LYS A 125 24.01 -2.49 16.09
C LYS A 125 24.69 -1.21 16.57
N ALA A 126 24.40 -0.07 15.92
CA ALA A 126 24.96 1.23 16.29
C ALA A 126 24.43 1.79 17.61
N GLU A 127 23.27 1.32 18.08
CA GLU A 127 22.63 1.76 19.34
C GLU A 127 23.10 0.93 20.55
N ASN A 128 23.67 -0.25 20.32
CA ASN A 128 24.21 -1.18 21.33
C ASN A 128 25.73 -1.07 21.54
N SER A 129 26.41 -0.10 20.90
CA SER A 129 27.87 0.11 20.97
C SER A 129 28.20 1.51 21.45
#